data_AF-A0A7W1FDP0-F1
#
_entry.id   AF-A0A7W1FDP0-F1
#
_cell.length_a   1.000
_cell.length_b   1.000
_cell.length_c   1.000
_cell.angle_alpha   90.00
_cell.angle_beta   90.00
_cell.angle_gamma   90.00
#
_symmetry.space_group_name_H-M   'P 1'
#
loop_
_entity.id
_entity.type
_entity.pdbx_description
1 polymer ?
#
loop_
_entity_poly.entity_id
_entity_poly.type
_entity_poly.pdbx_seq_one_letter_code
_entity_poly.pdbx_strand_id
1 'polypeptide(L)'
;MVDWCRLVCGVLLGTVALLVLSTIAPPSVAAALNIFTWVNLVLMLSGIAFFLYRMILVNGEIKALTGQITFQTADEMEGWTDGLFYYNQKDAAFMVEKPGGVGYTMNFAHKRAFLYLALIGLPIIFSIFSLILMKFQ
;
A
#
# COMPACT_ATOMS: atom_id res chain seq x y z
N MET A 1 -11.40 16.31 -10.47
CA MET A 1 -10.24 15.72 -9.75
C MET A 1 -10.19 14.26 -10.16
N VAL A 2 -9.17 13.82 -10.90
CA VAL A 2 -9.05 12.41 -11.30
C VAL A 2 -8.88 11.58 -10.02
N ASP A 3 -9.73 10.58 -9.83
CA ASP A 3 -9.63 9.65 -8.71
C ASP A 3 -8.45 8.70 -8.97
N TRP A 4 -7.26 9.17 -8.61
CA TRP A 4 -6.00 8.44 -8.76
C TRP A 4 -6.03 7.08 -8.06
N CYS A 5 -6.79 6.95 -6.97
CA CYS A 5 -6.93 5.70 -6.24
C CYS A 5 -7.68 4.67 -7.10
N ARG A 6 -8.80 5.06 -7.72
CA ARG A 6 -9.51 4.20 -8.69
C ARG A 6 -8.65 3.84 -9.89
N LEU A 7 -7.84 4.76 -10.39
CA LEU A 7 -6.99 4.53 -11.55
C LEU A 7 -5.89 3.50 -11.22
N VAL A 8 -5.19 3.65 -10.09
CA VAL A 8 -4.19 2.69 -9.62
C VAL A 8 -4.81 1.31 -9.33
N CYS A 9 -5.96 1.25 -8.65
CA CYS A 9 -6.66 0.00 -8.41
C CYS A 9 -7.11 -0.68 -9.70
N GLY A 10 -7.59 0.07 -10.70
CA GLY A 10 -7.97 -0.46 -12.00
C GLY A 10 -6.79 -1.05 -12.77
N VAL A 11 -5.64 -0.36 -12.76
CA VAL A 11 -4.40 -0.83 -13.39
C VAL A 11 -3.86 -2.08 -12.68
N LEU A 12 -3.90 -2.12 -11.34
CA LEU A 12 -3.50 -3.29 -10.55
C LEU A 12 -4.37 -4.51 -10.88
N LEU A 13 -5.70 -4.37 -10.86
CA LEU A 13 -6.61 -5.46 -11.21
C LEU A 13 -6.44 -5.92 -12.66
N GLY A 14 -6.19 -4.99 -13.58
CA GLY A 14 -5.87 -5.29 -14.97
C GLY A 14 -4.56 -6.08 -15.11
N THR A 15 -3.51 -5.69 -14.37
CA THR A 15 -2.22 -6.42 -14.35
C THR A 15 -2.40 -7.85 -13.85
N VAL A 16 -3.16 -8.05 -12.75
CA VAL A 16 -3.45 -9.39 -12.21
C VAL A 16 -4.24 -10.23 -13.20
N ALA A 17 -5.26 -9.66 -13.85
CA ALA A 17 -6.05 -10.35 -14.85
C ALA A 17 -5.19 -10.80 -16.06
N LEU A 18 -4.32 -9.93 -16.57
CA LEU A 18 -3.42 -10.26 -17.68
C LEU A 18 -2.43 -11.37 -17.31
N LEU A 19 -1.91 -11.36 -16.08
CA LEU A 19 -1.03 -12.40 -15.58
C LEU A 19 -1.75 -13.75 -15.47
N VAL A 20 -3.00 -13.77 -14.99
CA VAL A 20 -3.79 -15.01 -14.93
C VAL A 20 -4.06 -15.54 -16.34
N LEU A 21 -4.48 -14.68 -17.27
CA LEU A 21 -4.73 -15.06 -18.66
C LEU A 21 -3.47 -15.62 -19.35
N SER A 22 -2.28 -15.08 -19.06
CA SER A 22 -1.05 -15.57 -19.68
C SER A 22 -0.65 -16.99 -19.24
N THR A 23 -1.11 -17.45 -18.07
CA THR A 23 -0.85 -18.82 -17.59
C THR A 23 -1.69 -19.90 -18.28
N ILE A 24 -2.85 -19.54 -18.82
CA ILE A 24 -3.78 -20.47 -19.50
C ILE A 24 -3.76 -20.34 -21.03
N ALA A 25 -3.09 -19.30 -21.56
CA ALA A 25 -3.05 -19.02 -22.99
C ALA A 25 -2.02 -19.90 -23.73
N PRO A 26 -2.24 -20.19 -25.03
CA PRO A 26 -1.21 -20.81 -25.88
C PRO A 26 0.09 -20.01 -25.90
N PRO A 27 1.27 -20.63 -26.12
CA PRO A 27 2.57 -19.96 -25.97
C PRO A 27 2.74 -18.66 -26.78
N SER A 28 2.22 -18.62 -28.00
CA SER A 28 2.26 -17.43 -28.87
C SER A 28 1.44 -16.26 -28.31
N VAL A 29 0.30 -16.55 -27.67
CA VAL A 29 -0.58 -15.56 -27.05
C VAL A 29 -0.05 -15.15 -25.67
N ALA A 30 0.46 -16.11 -24.89
CA ALA A 30 1.07 -15.86 -23.58
C ALA A 30 2.26 -14.90 -23.66
N ALA A 31 3.10 -15.02 -24.69
CA ALA A 31 4.20 -14.10 -24.92
C ALA A 31 3.74 -12.65 -25.10
N ALA A 32 2.68 -12.43 -25.89
CA ALA A 32 2.09 -11.10 -26.08
C ALA A 32 1.48 -10.57 -24.79
N LEU A 33 0.70 -11.39 -24.07
CA LEU A 33 0.09 -10.99 -22.79
C LEU A 33 1.13 -10.63 -21.73
N ASN A 34 2.24 -11.37 -21.64
CA ASN A 34 3.33 -11.06 -20.72
C ASN A 34 3.96 -9.69 -21.02
N ILE A 35 4.15 -9.33 -22.28
CA ILE A 35 4.62 -7.98 -22.66
C ILE A 35 3.64 -6.92 -22.16
N PHE A 36 2.33 -7.11 -22.38
CA PHE A 36 1.31 -6.19 -21.87
C PHE A 36 1.32 -6.08 -20.34
N THR A 37 1.51 -7.19 -19.62
CA THR A 37 1.64 -7.21 -18.15
C THR A 37 2.82 -6.35 -17.69
N TRP A 38 4.00 -6.50 -18.31
CA TRP A 38 5.18 -5.70 -17.97
C TRP A 38 4.97 -4.20 -18.26
N VAL A 39 4.37 -3.86 -19.40
CA VAL A 39 4.02 -2.47 -19.73
C VAL A 39 3.05 -1.88 -18.69
N ASN A 40 2.02 -2.64 -18.32
CA ASN A 40 1.04 -2.22 -17.32
C ASN A 40 1.67 -2.03 -15.94
N LEU A 41 2.57 -2.93 -15.54
CA LEU A 41 3.33 -2.82 -14.29
C LEU A 41 4.20 -1.54 -14.25
N VAL A 42 4.92 -1.24 -15.32
CA VAL A 42 5.73 -0.01 -15.42
C VAL A 42 4.86 1.24 -15.37
N LEU A 43 3.71 1.23 -16.06
CA LEU A 43 2.72 2.32 -15.99
C LEU A 43 2.20 2.51 -14.55
N MET A 44 1.92 1.42 -13.84
CA MET A 44 1.46 1.47 -12.46
C MET A 44 2.53 2.06 -11.52
N LEU A 45 3.76 1.54 -11.60
CA LEU A 45 4.86 1.99 -10.76
C LEU A 45 5.22 3.46 -11.02
N SER A 46 5.21 3.89 -12.29
CA SER A 46 5.44 5.30 -12.65
C SER A 46 4.30 6.20 -12.17
N GLY A 47 3.04 5.76 -12.26
CA GLY A 47 1.90 6.48 -11.70
C GLY A 47 1.98 6.66 -10.18
N ILE A 48 2.34 5.60 -9.46
CA ILE A 48 2.57 5.65 -8.00
C ILE A 48 3.73 6.59 -7.67
N ALA A 49 4.86 6.46 -8.37
CA ALA A 49 6.03 7.33 -8.15
C ALA A 49 5.71 8.80 -8.42
N PHE A 50 4.98 9.10 -9.50
CA PHE A 50 4.50 10.45 -9.81
C PHE A 50 3.56 10.98 -8.72
N PHE A 51 2.61 10.17 -8.26
CA PHE A 51 1.70 10.55 -7.17
C PHE A 51 2.46 10.85 -5.88
N LEU A 52 3.39 9.98 -5.47
CA LEU A 52 4.23 10.18 -4.29
C LEU A 52 5.10 11.44 -4.43
N TYR A 53 5.72 11.66 -5.60
CA TYR A 53 6.48 12.86 -5.89
C TYR A 53 5.61 14.13 -5.73
N ARG A 54 4.42 14.15 -6.32
CA ARG A 54 3.47 15.26 -6.19
C ARG A 54 3.03 15.46 -4.75
N MET A 55 2.82 14.38 -3.99
CA MET A 55 2.44 14.44 -2.59
C MET A 55 3.56 15.06 -1.73
N ILE A 56 4.82 14.65 -1.95
CA ILE A 56 5.98 15.20 -1.23
C ILE A 56 6.14 16.69 -1.54
N LEU A 57 6.02 17.07 -2.82
CA LEU A 57 6.11 18.47 -3.26
C LEU A 57 5.04 19.34 -2.59
N VAL A 58 3.77 18.94 -2.70
CA VAL A 58 2.64 19.68 -2.12
C VAL A 58 2.73 19.73 -0.59
N ASN A 59 3.15 18.64 0.07
CA ASN A 59 3.36 18.64 1.52
C ASN A 59 4.48 19.61 1.93
N GLY A 60 5.53 19.75 1.11
CA GLY A 60 6.57 20.76 1.30
C GLY A 60 6.04 22.19 1.17
N GLU A 61 5.23 22.46 0.14
CA GLU A 61 4.58 23.77 -0.07
C GLU A 61 3.62 24.12 1.07
N ILE A 62 2.79 23.17 1.51
CA ILE A 62 1.88 23.36 2.66
C ILE A 62 2.68 23.72 3.91
N LYS A 63 3.75 22.97 4.23
CA LYS A 63 4.63 23.27 5.37
C LYS A 63 5.23 24.67 5.31
N ALA A 64 5.60 25.14 4.11
CA ALA A 64 6.14 26.50 3.92
C ALA A 64 5.08 27.60 4.11
N LEU A 65 3.83 27.34 3.71
CA LEU A 65 2.71 28.28 3.80
C LEU A 65 2.09 28.36 5.21
N THR A 66 2.04 27.24 5.93
CA THR A 66 1.40 27.17 7.26
C THR A 66 2.38 27.37 8.43
N GLY A 67 3.69 27.34 8.19
CA GLY A 67 4.69 27.18 9.25
C GLY A 67 4.66 25.76 9.85
N GLN A 68 5.49 25.48 10.87
CA GLN A 68 5.44 24.23 11.66
C GLN A 68 4.13 24.17 12.46
N ILE A 69 2.99 24.06 11.80
CA ILE A 69 1.83 23.41 12.39
C ILE A 69 2.16 21.92 12.32
N THR A 70 3.02 21.46 13.23
CA THR A 70 2.98 20.06 13.62
C THR A 70 1.59 19.86 14.19
N PHE A 71 0.69 19.24 13.44
CA PHE A 71 -0.68 18.95 13.88
C PHE A 71 -0.72 18.10 15.16
N GLN A 72 0.44 17.56 15.58
CA GLN A 72 0.59 16.70 16.74
C GLN A 72 1.66 17.25 17.68
N THR A 73 1.29 17.37 18.94
CA THR A 73 2.14 17.66 20.11
C THR A 73 3.12 16.52 20.40
N ALA A 74 4.14 16.77 21.21
CA ALA A 74 5.08 15.72 21.64
C ALA A 74 4.37 14.55 22.34
N ASP A 75 3.27 14.83 23.03
CA ASP A 75 2.43 13.81 23.67
C ASP A 75 1.65 13.00 22.63
N GLU A 76 1.15 13.62 21.55
CA GLU A 76 0.49 12.92 20.44
C GLU A 76 1.49 12.11 19.58
N MET A 77 2.78 12.42 19.68
CA MET A 77 3.87 11.63 19.11
C MET A 77 4.23 10.41 19.99
N GLU A 78 3.74 10.33 21.24
CA GLU A 78 3.96 9.18 22.12
C GLU A 78 3.30 7.92 21.52
N GLY A 79 4.11 6.88 21.28
CA GLY A 79 3.67 5.64 20.65
C GLY A 79 3.89 5.58 19.14
N TRP A 80 4.30 6.67 18.48
CA TRP A 80 4.74 6.64 17.09
C TRP A 80 6.20 6.20 16.95
N THR A 81 6.46 5.26 16.05
CA THR A 81 7.81 4.90 15.58
C THR A 81 7.99 5.44 14.17
N ASP A 82 8.89 6.41 14.00
CA ASP A 82 9.25 7.06 12.73
C ASP A 82 8.05 7.60 11.92
N GLY A 83 6.92 7.87 12.58
CA GLY A 83 5.67 8.30 11.93
C GLY A 83 4.98 7.24 11.07
N LEU A 84 5.43 5.98 11.13
CA LEU A 84 4.92 4.87 10.31
C LEU A 84 4.04 3.91 11.12
N PHE A 85 4.55 3.48 12.27
CA PHE A 85 3.89 2.53 13.14
C PHE A 85 3.42 3.22 14.41
N TYR A 86 2.25 2.82 14.89
CA TYR A 86 1.69 3.33 16.15
C TYR A 86 1.46 2.17 17.12
N TYR A 87 2.04 2.26 18.30
CA TYR A 87 1.85 1.29 19.36
C TYR A 87 1.61 2.01 20.68
N ASN A 88 0.37 2.02 21.14
CA ASN A 88 0.02 2.58 22.44
C ASN A 88 -1.05 1.73 23.12
N GLN A 89 -0.71 1.09 24.24
CA GLN A 89 -1.64 0.27 25.02
C GLN A 89 -2.69 1.09 25.77
N LYS A 90 -2.40 2.36 26.07
CA LYS A 90 -3.31 3.26 26.77
C LYS A 90 -4.39 3.84 25.85
N ASP A 91 -4.12 3.85 24.54
CA ASP A 91 -5.05 4.32 23.54
C ASP A 91 -5.99 3.18 23.09
N ALA A 92 -7.30 3.42 23.23
CA ALA A 92 -8.34 2.49 22.81
C ALA A 92 -8.67 2.58 21.31
N ALA A 93 -8.14 3.57 20.58
CA ALA A 93 -8.38 3.71 19.16
C ALA A 93 -7.79 2.54 18.37
N PHE A 94 -8.56 2.03 17.41
CA PHE A 94 -8.10 1.00 16.49
C PHE A 94 -7.29 1.58 15.31
N MET A 95 -7.70 2.75 14.81
CA MET A 95 -7.07 3.48 13.71
C MET A 95 -6.69 4.87 14.20
N VAL A 96 -5.46 5.31 13.89
CA VAL A 96 -4.88 6.58 14.35
C VAL A 96 -4.33 7.33 13.14
N GLU A 97 -4.53 8.64 13.11
CA GLU A 97 -4.08 9.52 12.01
C GLU A 97 -2.56 9.67 12.01
N LYS A 98 -1.95 9.51 10.83
CA LYS A 98 -0.49 9.62 10.70
C LYS A 98 0.02 11.05 10.95
N PRO A 99 1.17 11.21 11.66
CA PRO A 99 1.82 12.49 11.85
C PRO A 99 2.27 13.02 10.48
N GLY A 100 1.59 14.05 9.97
CA GLY A 100 1.74 14.52 8.59
C GLY A 100 0.43 14.57 7.80
N GLY A 101 -0.70 14.14 8.39
CA GLY A 101 -2.05 14.50 7.97
C GLY A 101 -2.63 13.70 6.81
N VAL A 102 -1.95 12.65 6.34
CA VAL A 102 -2.46 11.79 5.26
C VAL A 102 -2.50 10.33 5.67
N GLY A 103 -3.73 9.85 5.85
CA GLY A 103 -4.04 8.46 6.09
C GLY A 103 -4.01 8.05 7.56
N TYR A 104 -4.44 6.81 7.78
CA TYR A 104 -4.51 6.19 9.11
C TYR A 104 -3.54 5.02 9.18
N THR A 105 -3.06 4.73 10.39
CA THR A 105 -2.38 3.49 10.72
C THR A 105 -3.18 2.75 11.78
N MET A 106 -2.96 1.44 11.93
CA MET A 106 -3.57 0.69 13.02
C MET A 106 -2.76 0.88 14.30
N ASN A 107 -3.43 0.99 15.44
CA ASN A 107 -2.77 0.82 16.73
C ASN A 107 -2.44 -0.66 16.93
N PHE A 108 -1.15 -1.01 16.83
CA PHE A 108 -0.68 -2.39 16.94
C PHE A 108 -0.80 -2.97 18.36
N ALA A 109 -1.07 -2.14 19.36
CA ALA A 109 -1.43 -2.61 20.70
C ALA A 109 -2.89 -3.10 20.80
N HIS A 110 -3.75 -2.72 19.85
CA HIS A 110 -5.16 -3.05 19.88
C HIS A 110 -5.41 -4.49 19.42
N LYS A 111 -6.19 -5.27 20.18
CA LYS A 111 -6.47 -6.70 19.87
C LYS A 111 -7.01 -6.94 18.45
N ARG A 112 -7.82 -6.00 17.94
CA ARG A 112 -8.35 -6.07 16.56
C ARG A 112 -7.26 -5.92 15.48
N ALA A 113 -6.12 -5.28 15.76
CA ALA A 113 -5.02 -5.17 14.80
C ALA A 113 -4.50 -6.55 14.39
N PHE A 114 -4.40 -7.49 15.33
CA PHE A 114 -4.01 -8.87 15.02
C PHE A 114 -5.00 -9.59 14.11
N LEU A 115 -6.31 -9.35 14.29
CA LEU A 115 -7.33 -9.93 13.42
C LEU A 115 -7.21 -9.39 11.98
N TYR A 116 -7.00 -8.09 11.82
CA TYR A 116 -6.78 -7.46 10.51
C TYR A 116 -5.48 -7.93 9.86
N LEU A 117 -4.39 -8.03 10.63
CA LEU A 117 -3.13 -8.57 10.16
C LEU A 117 -3.26 -10.03 9.74
N ALA A 118 -4.03 -10.84 10.46
CA ALA A 118 -4.31 -12.22 10.07
C ALA A 118 -5.15 -12.28 8.78
N LEU A 119 -6.19 -11.45 8.67
CA LEU A 119 -7.06 -11.40 7.51
C LEU A 119 -6.30 -11.05 6.21
N ILE A 120 -5.37 -10.10 6.30
CA ILE A 120 -4.56 -9.65 5.15
C ILE A 120 -3.33 -10.54 4.94
N GLY A 121 -2.68 -10.97 6.03
CA GLY A 121 -1.42 -11.70 6.00
C GLY A 121 -1.56 -13.19 5.69
N LEU A 122 -2.62 -13.86 6.16
CA LEU A 122 -2.79 -15.30 5.94
C LEU A 122 -2.88 -15.69 4.46
N PRO A 123 -3.66 -14.98 3.59
CA PRO A 123 -3.67 -15.28 2.16
C PRO A 123 -2.28 -15.16 1.54
N ILE A 124 -1.51 -14.14 1.91
CA ILE A 124 -0.15 -13.90 1.40
C ILE A 124 0.79 -15.03 1.83
N ILE A 125 0.78 -15.41 3.11
CA ILE A 125 1.58 -16.51 3.65
C ILE A 125 1.22 -17.82 2.93
N PHE A 126 -0.07 -18.08 2.73
CA PHE A 126 -0.55 -19.27 2.05
C PHE A 126 -0.09 -19.31 0.58
N SER A 127 -0.18 -18.19 -0.14
CA SER A 127 0.32 -18.08 -1.52
C SER A 127 1.83 -18.32 -1.60
N ILE A 128 2.63 -17.73 -0.71
CA ILE A 128 4.09 -17.94 -0.69
C ILE A 128 4.41 -19.40 -0.37
N PHE A 129 3.75 -19.98 0.64
CA PHE A 129 3.94 -21.38 1.01
C PHE A 129 3.59 -22.33 -0.15
N SER A 130 2.47 -22.09 -0.83
CA SER A 130 2.09 -22.85 -2.03
C SER A 130 3.14 -22.75 -3.14
N LEU A 131 3.66 -21.55 -3.42
CA LEU A 131 4.72 -21.36 -4.42
C LEU A 131 6.02 -22.08 -4.07
N ILE A 132 6.39 -22.11 -2.78
CA ILE A 132 7.57 -22.84 -2.30
C ILE A 132 7.37 -24.34 -2.51
N LEU A 133 6.21 -24.89 -2.13
CA LEU A 133 5.90 -26.31 -2.33
C LEU A 133 5.95 -26.72 -3.81
N MET A 134 5.44 -25.88 -4.71
CA MET A 134 5.48 -26.13 -6.16
C MET A 134 6.90 -26.20 -6.74
N LYS A 135 7.90 -25.60 -6.09
CA LYS A 135 9.31 -25.70 -6.51
C LYS A 135 9.99 -27.02 -6.13
N PHE A 136 9.37 -27.81 -5.24
CA PHE A 136 9.92 -29.07 -4.74
C PHE A 136 9.24 -30.32 -5.34
N GLN A 137 8.30 -30.13 -6.27
CA GLN A 137 7.68 -31.20 -7.08
C GLN A 137 8.25 -31.17 -8.50
#